data_AF-A0A9X3EPC6-F1
#
_entry.id   AF-A0A9X3EPC6-F1
#
_cell.length_a   1.000
_cell.length_b   1.000
_cell.length_c   1.000
_cell.angle_alpha   90.00
_cell.angle_beta   90.00
_cell.angle_gamma   90.00
#
_symmetry.space_group_name_H-M   'P 1'
#
loop_
_entity.id
_entity.type
_entity.pdbx_description
1 polymer ?
#
loop_
_entity_poly.entity_id
_entity_poly.type
_entity_poly.pdbx_seq_one_letter_code
_entity_poly.pdbx_strand_id
1 'polypeptide(L)'
;MPGELARYIAVKGSVCVDGVSLTVNAVDARGFAVGLIPHTLAVTTLNERKVGDAVNLEVDLMARYVARLLGAGDEPARAAAPPLTREALARAGYLDDAAAGYTDSGDRSDATCLEAPVSEDNQ
;
A
#
# COMPACT_ATOMS: atom_id res chain seq x y z
N MET A 1 -10.34 1.12 14.71
CA MET A 1 -9.39 0.70 13.65
C MET A 1 -10.06 0.82 12.28
N PRO A 2 -9.38 1.22 11.20
CA PRO A 2 -9.97 1.20 9.86
C PRO A 2 -10.40 -0.23 9.50
N GLY A 3 -11.68 -0.40 9.13
CA GLY A 3 -12.29 -1.72 8.97
C GLY A 3 -11.60 -2.59 7.90
N GLU A 4 -11.06 -1.97 6.85
CA GLU A 4 -10.39 -2.67 5.76
C GLU A 4 -9.03 -3.26 6.15
N LEU A 5 -8.32 -2.64 7.09
CA LEU A 5 -7.01 -3.13 7.54
C LEU A 5 -7.13 -4.29 8.54
N ALA A 6 -8.30 -4.45 9.16
CA ALA A 6 -8.51 -5.43 10.23
C ALA A 6 -8.25 -6.87 9.83
N ARG A 7 -8.63 -7.23 8.60
CA ARG A 7 -8.45 -8.58 8.08
C ARG A 7 -6.98 -8.96 7.84
N TYR A 8 -6.07 -7.97 7.85
CA TYR A 8 -4.65 -8.18 7.62
C TYR A 8 -3.82 -8.19 8.91
N ILE A 9 -4.43 -7.87 10.05
CA ILE A 9 -3.75 -7.79 11.35
C ILE A 9 -4.17 -9.00 12.18
N ALA A 10 -3.27 -9.96 12.32
CA ALA A 10 -3.49 -11.17 13.10
C ALA A 10 -2.62 -11.19 14.36
N VAL A 11 -3.10 -11.86 15.42
CA VAL A 11 -2.30 -12.11 16.64
C VAL A 11 -1.06 -12.92 16.28
N LYS A 12 0.10 -12.50 16.80
CA LYS A 12 1.46 -12.97 16.44
C LYS A 12 1.88 -12.69 14.99
N GLY A 13 1.07 -11.95 14.24
CA GLY A 13 1.45 -11.43 12.93
C GLY A 13 2.36 -10.20 13.04
N SER A 14 2.85 -9.77 11.89
CA SER A 14 3.67 -8.57 11.76
C SER A 14 2.81 -7.37 11.37
N VAL A 15 3.18 -6.19 11.87
CA VAL A 15 2.61 -4.91 11.45
C VAL A 15 3.69 -3.85 11.51
N CYS A 16 3.70 -2.90 10.57
CA CYS A 16 4.58 -1.74 10.64
C CYS A 16 3.81 -0.52 11.14
N VAL A 17 4.38 0.16 12.13
CA VAL A 17 3.89 1.44 12.65
C VAL A 17 4.98 2.48 12.47
N ASP A 18 4.73 3.51 11.67
CA ASP A 18 5.72 4.53 11.28
C ASP A 18 7.04 3.89 10.75
N GLY A 19 6.91 2.82 9.97
CA GLY A 19 8.04 2.07 9.40
C GLY A 19 8.75 1.13 10.39
N VAL A 20 8.31 1.06 11.65
CA VAL A 20 8.87 0.14 12.66
C VAL A 20 8.11 -1.18 12.62
N SER A 21 8.81 -2.27 12.29
CA SER A 21 8.24 -3.63 12.31
C SER A 21 8.03 -4.11 13.73
N LEU A 22 6.80 -4.52 14.04
CA LEU A 22 6.34 -4.93 15.37
C LEU A 22 5.51 -6.20 15.31
N THR A 23 5.55 -6.99 16.38
CA THR A 23 4.70 -8.16 16.56
C THR A 23 3.41 -7.79 17.28
N VAL A 24 2.29 -8.23 16.72
CA VAL A 24 0.95 -8.03 17.29
C VAL A 24 0.73 -9.00 18.44
N ASN A 25 0.48 -8.49 19.64
CA ASN A 25 0.20 -9.29 20.84
C ASN A 25 -1.30 -9.61 20.99
N ALA A 26 -2.17 -8.66 20.64
CA ALA A 26 -3.61 -8.80 20.76
C ALA A 26 -4.33 -7.97 19.68
N VAL A 27 -5.53 -8.41 19.31
CA VAL A 27 -6.42 -7.72 18.37
C VAL A 27 -7.85 -7.79 18.93
N ASP A 28 -8.57 -6.68 18.90
CA ASP A 28 -9.99 -6.59 19.23
C ASP A 28 -10.75 -5.71 18.22
N ALA A 29 -12.06 -5.52 18.42
CA ALA A 29 -12.88 -4.71 17.52
C ALA A 29 -12.46 -3.23 17.45
N ARG A 30 -11.68 -2.74 18.41
CA ARG A 30 -11.27 -1.34 18.54
C ARG A 30 -9.87 -1.12 17.97
N GLY A 31 -8.98 -2.10 18.06
CA GLY A 31 -7.61 -2.01 17.54
C GLY A 31 -6.74 -3.23 17.81
N PHE A 32 -5.43 -3.00 17.90
CA PHE A 32 -4.44 -4.01 18.19
C PHE A 32 -3.41 -3.49 19.22
N ALA A 33 -2.70 -4.41 19.86
CA ALA A 33 -1.66 -4.11 20.83
C ALA A 33 -0.32 -4.71 20.38
N VAL A 34 0.76 -3.98 20.64
CA VAL A 34 2.15 -4.37 20.34
C VAL A 34 3.00 -4.21 21.60
N GLY A 35 4.04 -5.03 21.72
CA GLY A 35 5.05 -4.88 22.77
C GLY A 35 6.21 -4.02 22.27
N LEU A 36 6.60 -3.01 23.05
CA LEU A 36 7.78 -2.19 22.75
C LEU A 36 8.88 -2.50 23.77
N ILE A 37 10.04 -2.94 23.28
CA ILE A 37 11.23 -3.12 24.11
C ILE A 37 11.97 -1.78 24.30
N PRO A 38 12.74 -1.60 25.38
CA PRO A 38 13.45 -0.35 25.64
C PRO A 38 14.34 0.12 24.48
N HIS A 39 14.99 -0.81 23.77
CA HIS A 39 15.82 -0.46 22.62
C HIS A 39 15.00 0.17 21.48
N THR A 40 13.84 -0.41 21.13
CA THR A 40 12.94 0.15 20.11
C THR A 40 12.47 1.54 20.48
N LEU A 41 12.10 1.77 21.75
CA LEU A 41 11.73 3.10 22.23
C LEU A 41 12.89 4.10 22.16
N ALA A 42 14.12 3.66 22.42
CA ALA A 42 15.30 4.52 22.42
C ALA A 42 15.78 4.93 21.02
N VAL A 43 15.52 4.11 19.99
CA VAL A 43 16.05 4.31 18.62
C VAL A 43 14.97 4.62 17.58
N THR A 44 13.71 4.80 18.00
CA THR A 44 12.59 5.15 17.10
C THR A 44 11.80 6.33 17.66
N THR A 45 10.94 6.92 16.83
CA THR A 45 10.06 8.04 17.24
C THR A 45 8.87 7.59 18.09
N LEU A 46 8.70 6.28 18.32
CA LEU A 46 7.55 5.73 19.05
C LEU A 46 7.49 6.17 20.51
N ASN A 47 8.63 6.53 21.13
CA ASN A 47 8.66 7.03 22.50
C ASN A 47 8.07 8.45 22.65
N GLU A 48 7.95 9.20 21.57
CA GLU A 48 7.40 10.56 21.57
C GLU A 48 5.89 10.57 21.30
N ARG A 49 5.34 9.44 20.85
CA ARG A 49 3.93 9.31 20.47
C ARG A 49 3.02 9.36 21.68
N LYS A 50 1.88 10.04 21.50
CA LYS A 50 0.82 10.18 22.50
C LYS A 50 -0.47 9.56 21.99
N VAL A 51 -1.37 9.27 22.93
CA VAL A 51 -2.72 8.81 22.61
C VAL A 51 -3.40 9.86 21.73
N GLY A 52 -3.87 9.43 20.55
CA GLY A 52 -4.53 10.29 19.57
C GLY A 52 -3.63 10.72 18.41
N ASP A 53 -2.32 10.49 18.48
CA ASP A 53 -1.42 10.77 17.36
C ASP A 53 -1.76 9.89 16.16
N ALA A 54 -1.74 10.48 14.98
CA ALA A 54 -1.81 9.74 13.72
C ALA A 54 -0.49 9.00 13.49
N VAL A 55 -0.60 7.78 12.97
CA VAL A 55 0.55 6.93 12.62
C VAL A 55 0.33 6.34 11.24
N ASN A 56 1.43 6.10 10.53
CA ASN A 56 1.41 5.33 9.30
C ASN A 56 1.33 3.85 9.64
N LEU A 57 0.34 3.15 9.09
CA LEU A 57 0.16 1.72 9.28
C LEU A 57 0.39 1.00 7.95
N GLU A 58 1.29 0.02 7.96
CA GLU A 58 1.48 -0.89 6.82
C GLU A 58 1.20 -2.32 7.29
N VAL A 59 0.39 -3.03 6.51
CA VAL A 59 0.02 -4.41 6.78
C VAL A 59 1.04 -5.37 6.20
N ASP A 60 1.12 -6.58 6.79
CA ASP A 60 2.02 -7.61 6.28
C ASP A 60 1.67 -7.97 4.83
N LEU A 61 2.68 -7.95 3.97
CA LEU A 61 2.55 -8.31 2.56
C LEU A 61 2.04 -9.76 2.41
N MET A 62 2.47 -10.67 3.27
CA MET A 62 1.98 -12.05 3.29
C MET A 62 0.49 -12.10 3.62
N ALA A 63 0.02 -11.28 4.56
CA ALA A 63 -1.41 -11.20 4.88
C ALA A 63 -2.23 -10.73 3.66
N ARG A 64 -1.70 -9.79 2.87
CA ARG A 64 -2.33 -9.36 1.62
C ARG A 64 -2.40 -10.48 0.59
N TYR A 65 -1.31 -11.21 0.38
CA TYR A 65 -1.30 -12.33 -0.56
C TYR A 65 -2.24 -13.45 -0.12
N VAL A 66 -2.24 -13.80 1.17
CA VAL A 66 -3.16 -14.81 1.72
C VAL A 66 -4.61 -14.38 1.53
N ALA A 67 -4.97 -13.13 1.84
CA ALA A 67 -6.32 -12.64 1.60
C ALA A 67 -6.70 -12.71 0.11
N ARG A 68 -5.76 -12.36 -0.80
CA ARG A 68 -5.98 -12.45 -2.24
C ARG A 68 -6.23 -13.89 -2.71
N LEU A 69 -5.46 -14.85 -2.18
CA LEU A 69 -5.61 -16.27 -2.45
C LEU A 69 -6.96 -16.81 -1.93
N LEU A 70 -7.40 -16.33 -0.76
CA LEU A 70 -8.69 -16.68 -0.17
C LEU A 70 -9.89 -15.98 -0.81
N GLY A 71 -9.69 -15.24 -1.92
CA GLY A 71 -10.76 -14.51 -2.60
C GLY A 71 -11.25 -13.27 -1.86
N ALA A 72 -10.61 -12.90 -0.74
CA ALA A 72 -10.83 -11.67 0.01
C ALA A 72 -9.99 -10.51 -0.55
N GLY A 73 -9.62 -10.58 -1.83
CA GLY A 73 -8.75 -9.60 -2.48
C GLY A 73 -9.35 -8.20 -2.37
N ASP A 74 -8.54 -7.26 -1.91
CA ASP A 74 -8.72 -5.87 -2.29
C ASP A 74 -8.60 -5.80 -3.81
N GLU A 75 -9.73 -5.72 -4.51
CA GLU A 75 -9.75 -4.73 -5.55
C GLU A 75 -9.73 -3.40 -4.81
N PRO A 76 -8.61 -2.64 -4.79
CA PRO A 76 -8.76 -1.23 -4.53
C PRO A 76 -9.84 -0.80 -5.52
N ALA A 77 -10.92 -0.20 -5.03
CA ALA A 77 -11.71 0.64 -5.89
C ALA A 77 -10.68 1.63 -6.45
N ARG A 78 -10.16 1.34 -7.65
CA ARG A 78 -9.40 2.29 -8.43
C ARG A 78 -10.47 3.31 -8.75
N ALA A 79 -10.69 4.23 -7.82
CA ALA A 79 -11.29 5.50 -8.13
C ALA A 79 -10.49 5.92 -9.35
N ALA A 80 -11.16 5.93 -10.50
CA ALA A 80 -10.51 6.20 -11.76
C ALA A 80 -9.82 7.54 -11.55
N ALA A 81 -8.49 7.50 -11.36
CA ALA A 81 -7.73 8.72 -11.27
C ALA A 81 -8.13 9.48 -12.55
N PRO A 82 -8.58 10.74 -12.44
CA PRO A 82 -8.96 11.50 -13.62
C PRO A 82 -7.83 11.34 -14.64
N PRO A 83 -8.16 11.11 -15.93
CA PRO A 83 -7.16 10.79 -16.93
C PRO A 83 -6.00 11.77 -16.78
N LEU A 84 -4.77 11.25 -16.80
CA LEU A 84 -3.55 12.05 -16.70
C LEU A 84 -3.50 12.99 -17.90
N THR A 85 -4.17 14.13 -17.76
CA THR A 85 -4.25 15.16 -18.77
C THR A 85 -3.06 16.08 -18.60
N ARG A 86 -2.59 16.63 -19.73
CA ARG A 86 -1.51 17.62 -19.74
C ARG A 86 -1.80 18.79 -18.80
N GLU A 87 -3.05 19.23 -18.75
CA GLU A 87 -3.52 20.29 -17.86
C GLU A 87 -3.43 19.92 -16.38
N ALA A 88 -3.77 18.68 -16.01
CA ALA A 88 -3.64 18.21 -14.63
C ALA A 88 -2.18 18.15 -14.19
N LEU A 89 -1.28 17.73 -15.07
CA LEU A 89 0.16 17.68 -14.82
C LEU A 89 0.78 19.09 -14.73
N ALA A 90 0.36 20.02 -15.58
CA ALA A 90 0.80 21.42 -15.55
C ALA A 90 0.37 22.14 -14.27
N ARG A 91 -0.90 21.99 -13.83
CA ARG A 91 -1.39 22.57 -12.57
C ARG A 91 -0.65 22.04 -11.33
N ALA A 92 -0.19 20.80 -11.39
CA ALA A 92 0.59 20.18 -10.32
C ALA A 92 2.10 20.53 -10.40
N GLY A 93 2.52 21.35 -11.37
CA GLY A 93 3.90 21.81 -11.50
C GLY A 93 4.87 20.77 -12.09
N TYR A 94 4.35 19.73 -12.75
CA TYR A 94 5.16 18.67 -13.35
C TYR A 94 5.53 18.93 -14.82
N LEU A 95 5.01 20.00 -15.43
CA LEU A 95 5.35 20.40 -16.80
C LEU A 95 5.83 21.85 -16.80
N ASP A 96 7.11 22.05 -17.09
CA ASP A 96 7.67 23.34 -17.50
C ASP A 96 7.57 23.47 -19.03
N ASP A 97 7.47 24.71 -19.52
CA ASP A 97 7.26 25.08 -20.94
C ASP A 97 8.27 24.47 -21.94
N ALA A 98 9.32 23.80 -21.46
CA ALA A 98 10.31 23.09 -22.26
C ALA A 98 9.81 21.75 -22.85
N ALA A 99 8.65 21.22 -22.42
CA ALA A 99 8.08 19.96 -22.94
C ALA A 99 7.20 20.12 -24.21
N ALA A 100 7.42 21.19 -25.00
CA ALA A 100 6.71 21.43 -26.26
C ALA A 100 7.20 20.56 -27.44
N GLY A 101 8.25 19.74 -27.25
CA GLY A 101 8.89 19.01 -28.34
C GLY A 101 8.53 17.52 -28.50
N TYR A 102 7.80 16.90 -27.58
CA TYR A 102 7.43 15.49 -27.70
C TYR A 102 6.02 15.35 -28.29
N THR A 103 5.92 15.30 -29.62
CA THR A 103 4.70 14.87 -30.29
C THR A 103 4.64 13.35 -30.26
N ASP A 104 3.71 12.80 -29.48
CA ASP A 104 3.29 11.40 -29.56
C ASP A 104 2.57 11.18 -30.90
N SER A 105 3.34 11.08 -31.97
CA SER A 105 2.91 10.48 -33.24
C SER A 105 3.25 8.99 -33.18
N GLY A 106 2.69 8.29 -32.19
CA GLY A 106 2.75 6.85 -32.02
C GLY A 106 1.37 6.24 -32.28
N ASP A 107 1.22 5.65 -33.46
CA ASP A 107 0.10 4.82 -33.86
C ASP A 107 -0.31 3.85 -32.74
N ARG A 108 -1.55 3.94 -32.25
CA ARG A 108 -2.11 3.09 -31.17
C ARG A 108 -2.54 1.70 -31.66
N SER A 109 -1.88 1.17 -32.68
CA SER A 109 -2.25 -0.10 -33.30
C SER A 109 -1.59 -1.33 -32.64
N ASP A 110 -0.62 -1.18 -31.74
CA ASP A 110 0.13 -2.32 -31.19
C ASP A 110 0.21 -2.41 -29.66
N ALA A 111 -0.84 -1.95 -28.95
CA ALA A 111 -1.06 -2.37 -27.56
C ALA A 111 -1.60 -3.81 -27.53
N THR A 112 -0.82 -4.75 -28.05
CA THR A 112 -1.01 -6.18 -27.78
C THR A 112 -0.75 -6.35 -26.29
N CYS A 113 -1.81 -6.56 -25.52
CA CYS A 113 -1.74 -7.15 -24.20
C CYS A 113 -0.91 -8.43 -24.33
N LEU A 114 0.34 -8.40 -23.87
CA LEU A 114 1.14 -9.60 -23.67
C LEU A 114 0.51 -10.36 -22.50
N GLU A 115 -0.56 -11.10 -22.79
CA GLU A 115 -0.99 -12.21 -21.96
C GLU A 115 0.10 -13.27 -22.08
N ALA A 116 1.01 -13.29 -21.10
CA ALA A 116 1.94 -14.39 -20.96
C ALA A 116 1.11 -15.65 -20.64
N PRO A 117 1.17 -16.72 -21.45
CA PRO A 117 0.50 -17.97 -21.10
C PRO A 117 1.21 -18.53 -19.86
N VAL A 118 0.50 -18.57 -18.73
CA VAL A 118 0.92 -19.36 -17.58
C VAL A 118 0.74 -20.81 -17.98
N SER A 119 1.86 -21.49 -18.29
CA SER A 119 1.88 -22.94 -18.40
C SER A 119 1.60 -23.51 -17.00
N GLU A 120 0.39 -24.04 -16.80
CA GLU A 120 0.11 -24.94 -15.69
C GLU A 120 0.91 -26.21 -15.89
N ASP A 121 2.06 -26.29 -15.21
CA ASP A 121 2.76 -27.55 -14.96
C ASP A 121 3.21 -27.52 -13.50
N ASN A 122 2.27 -27.80 -12.61
CA ASN A 122 2.53 -28.00 -11.19
C ASN A 122 2.25 -29.47 -10.86
N GLN A 123 3.30 -30.29 -10.97
CA GLN A 123 3.37 -31.60 -10.32
C GLN A 123 3.60 -31.44 -8.82
#